data_AF-K0DI87-F1
#
_entry.id   AF-K0DI87-F1
#
_cell.length_a   1.000
_cell.length_b   1.000
_cell.length_c   1.000
_cell.angle_alpha   90.00
_cell.angle_beta   90.00
_cell.angle_gamma   90.00
#
_symmetry.space_group_name_H-M   'P 1'
#
loop_
_entity.id
_entity.type
_entity.pdbx_description
1 polymer ?
#
loop_
_entity_poly.entity_id
_entity_poly.type
_entity_poly.pdbx_seq_one_letter_code
_entity_poly.pdbx_strand_id
1 'polypeptide(L)'
;MASKQPAASAALRATFRLFANGERVLAQNVDGKLIDIGALETKADRYAVRLDVDPPELQPSHSVDAALRAVSSQMSFDYLDGLFTSEAPVDFHGDLFALPHVEWQLDEPLPRELTDGKPPHIF
;
A
#
# COMPACT_ATOMS: atom_id res chain seq x y z
N MET A 1 21.92 33.30 -12.72
CA MET A 1 21.22 32.01 -12.88
C MET A 1 21.01 31.42 -11.49
N ALA A 2 19.91 31.76 -10.83
CA ALA A 2 19.58 31.21 -9.52
C ALA A 2 18.75 29.94 -9.75
N SER A 3 19.40 28.78 -9.63
CA SER A 3 18.72 27.49 -9.59
C SER A 3 17.90 27.45 -8.30
N LYS A 4 16.65 27.90 -8.39
CA LYS A 4 15.68 27.84 -7.29
C LYS A 4 15.33 26.37 -7.11
N GLN A 5 16.10 25.71 -6.26
CA GLN A 5 15.81 24.42 -5.67
C GLN A 5 14.31 24.43 -5.31
N PRO A 6 13.46 23.59 -5.94
CA PRO A 6 12.08 23.52 -5.51
C PRO A 6 12.13 23.07 -4.06
N ALA A 7 11.60 23.92 -3.18
CA ALA A 7 11.45 23.64 -1.76
C ALA A 7 10.97 22.21 -1.63
N ALA A 8 11.64 21.44 -0.77
CA ALA A 8 11.24 20.09 -0.41
C ALA A 8 9.73 20.10 -0.14
N SER A 9 8.95 19.66 -1.12
CA SER A 9 7.60 19.20 -0.90
C SER A 9 7.76 18.18 0.20
N ALA A 10 7.33 18.51 1.41
CA ALA A 10 7.21 17.55 2.47
C ALA A 10 6.13 16.57 2.01
N ALA A 11 6.55 15.59 1.20
CA ALA A 11 5.70 14.50 0.78
C ALA A 11 5.19 13.87 2.07
N LEU A 12 3.89 13.98 2.32
CA LEU A 12 3.26 13.27 3.42
C LEU A 12 3.49 11.80 3.11
N ARG A 13 4.25 11.11 3.95
CA ARG A 13 4.56 9.69 3.75
C ARG A 13 3.62 8.87 4.61
N ALA A 14 2.77 8.10 3.96
CA ALA A 14 1.90 7.15 4.64
C ALA A 14 2.63 5.80 4.75
N THR A 15 2.64 5.25 5.95
CA THR A 15 3.22 3.94 6.24
C THR A 15 2.13 2.89 6.15
N PHE A 16 2.35 1.88 5.30
CA PHE A 16 1.44 0.76 5.11
C PHE A 16 2.14 -0.55 5.47
N ARG A 17 1.35 -1.53 5.89
CA ARG A 17 1.85 -2.86 6.22
C ARG A 17 1.00 -3.93 5.54
N LEU A 18 1.65 -4.99 5.06
CA LEU A 18 0.98 -6.20 4.61
C LEU A 18 1.33 -7.34 5.53
N PHE A 19 0.33 -8.14 5.85
CA PHE A 19 0.45 -9.32 6.68
C PHE A 19 -0.04 -10.53 5.88
N ALA A 20 0.73 -11.61 5.92
CA ALA A 20 0.27 -12.90 5.45
C ALA A 20 -0.36 -13.65 6.63
N ASN A 21 -1.68 -13.81 6.59
CA ASN A 21 -2.44 -14.59 7.58
C ASN A 21 -2.90 -15.91 6.96
N GLY A 22 -2.00 -16.90 6.94
CA GLY A 22 -2.26 -18.19 6.31
C GLY A 22 -2.45 -18.04 4.80
N GLU A 23 -3.68 -18.25 4.32
CA GLU A 23 -4.06 -18.13 2.91
C GLU A 23 -4.66 -16.75 2.56
N ARG A 24 -4.67 -15.80 3.49
CA ARG A 24 -5.18 -14.43 3.29
C ARG A 24 -4.06 -13.39 3.39
N VAL A 25 -4.23 -12.30 2.65
CA VAL A 25 -3.34 -11.14 2.72
C VAL A 25 -4.12 -9.97 3.28
N LEU A 26 -3.64 -9.45 4.39
CA LEU A 26 -4.24 -8.32 5.09
C LEU A 26 -3.38 -7.08 4.90
N ALA A 27 -4.00 -5.91 4.74
CA ALA A 27 -3.33 -4.63 4.67
C ALA A 27 -3.73 -3.73 5.83
N GLN A 28 -2.75 -3.07 6.45
CA GLN A 28 -2.97 -2.06 7.49
C GLN A 28 -2.51 -0.69 7.02
N ASN A 29 -3.33 0.33 7.24
CA ASN A 29 -2.99 1.73 6.99
C ASN A 29 -2.38 2.42 8.23
N VAL A 30 -2.02 3.69 8.10
CA VAL A 30 -1.48 4.53 9.19
C VAL A 30 -2.45 4.71 10.38
N ASP A 31 -3.76 4.60 10.13
CA ASP A 31 -4.80 4.70 11.16
C ASP A 31 -4.93 3.40 11.98
N GLY A 32 -4.25 2.33 11.55
CA GLY A 32 -4.35 1.01 12.15
C GLY A 32 -5.54 0.19 11.65
N LYS A 33 -6.34 0.73 10.73
CA LYS A 33 -7.41 0.01 10.03
C LYS A 33 -6.78 -1.14 9.26
N LEU A 34 -7.27 -2.35 9.52
CA LEU A 34 -6.87 -3.57 8.82
C LEU A 34 -7.97 -3.94 7.83
N ILE A 35 -7.63 -4.29 6.61
CA ILE A 35 -8.56 -4.82 5.60
C ILE A 35 -7.99 -6.09 5.00
N ASP A 36 -8.86 -6.93 4.46
CA ASP A 36 -8.44 -8.01 3.58
C ASP A 36 -8.34 -7.47 2.16
N ILE A 37 -7.26 -7.80 1.46
CA ILE A 37 -7.02 -7.32 0.09
C ILE A 37 -6.87 -8.46 -0.92
N GLY A 38 -6.96 -9.71 -0.47
CA GLY A 38 -6.64 -10.85 -1.32
C GLY A 38 -6.25 -12.12 -0.60
N ALA A 39 -5.80 -13.08 -1.41
CA ALA A 39 -5.38 -14.40 -1.00
C ALA A 39 -3.87 -14.63 -1.24
N LEU A 40 -3.26 -15.44 -0.39
CA LEU A 40 -1.92 -15.99 -0.57
C LEU A 40 -2.05 -17.44 -1.05
N GLU A 41 -1.78 -17.67 -2.32
CA GLU A 41 -1.71 -19.02 -2.88
C GLU A 41 -0.32 -19.61 -2.67
N THR A 42 -0.26 -20.80 -2.06
CA THR A 42 0.98 -21.57 -1.94
C THR A 42 0.94 -22.76 -2.90
N LYS A 43 1.79 -22.75 -3.93
CA LYS A 43 1.88 -23.83 -4.94
C LYS A 43 3.32 -24.31 -5.08
N ALA A 44 3.54 -25.59 -4.79
CA ALA A 44 4.82 -26.28 -5.00
C ALA A 44 6.04 -25.50 -4.46
N ASP A 45 5.98 -25.10 -3.19
CA ASP A 45 7.03 -24.32 -2.50
C ASP A 45 7.19 -22.86 -2.99
N ARG A 46 6.21 -22.37 -3.77
CA ARG A 46 6.16 -20.96 -4.18
C ARG A 46 4.91 -20.28 -3.65
N TYR A 47 5.07 -18.99 -3.38
CA TYR A 47 4.06 -18.11 -2.80
C TYR A 47 3.64 -17.09 -3.85
N ALA A 48 2.37 -17.10 -4.23
CA ALA A 48 1.78 -16.12 -5.13
C ALA A 48 0.69 -15.37 -4.38
N VAL A 49 0.76 -14.03 -4.40
CA VAL A 49 -0.31 -13.20 -3.85
C VAL A 49 -1.27 -12.85 -4.96
N ARG A 50 -2.55 -13.06 -4.69
CA ARG A 50 -3.65 -12.74 -5.58
C ARG A 50 -4.53 -11.70 -4.91
N LEU A 51 -4.50 -10.47 -5.39
CA LEU A 51 -5.37 -9.43 -4.87
C LEU A 51 -6.80 -9.61 -5.38
N ASP A 52 -7.78 -9.25 -4.56
CA ASP A 52 -9.19 -9.31 -4.93
C ASP A 52 -9.56 -8.23 -5.97
N VAL A 53 -8.84 -7.10 -5.98
CA VAL A 53 -9.02 -6.00 -6.94
C VAL A 53 -7.83 -5.92 -7.89
N ASP A 54 -8.08 -6.23 -9.17
CA ASP A 54 -7.14 -6.42 -10.28
C ASP A 54 -5.78 -5.69 -10.18
N PRO A 55 -4.69 -6.46 -10.01
CA PRO A 55 -3.38 -6.10 -10.51
C PRO A 55 -2.84 -7.25 -11.39
N PRO A 56 -1.80 -6.99 -12.20
CA PRO A 56 -1.24 -8.01 -13.08
C PRO A 56 -0.77 -9.25 -12.28
N GLU A 57 -0.82 -10.42 -12.93
CA GLU A 57 -0.33 -11.69 -12.38
C GLU A 57 1.06 -11.50 -11.74
N LEU A 58 1.09 -11.51 -10.41
CA LEU A 58 2.32 -11.46 -9.64
C LEU A 58 3.06 -12.78 -9.80
N GLN A 59 4.33 -12.71 -10.17
CA GLN A 59 5.13 -13.91 -10.30
C GLN A 59 5.28 -14.61 -8.94
N PRO A 60 5.09 -15.95 -8.89
CA PRO A 60 5.23 -16.70 -7.67
C PRO A 60 6.67 -16.59 -7.14
N SER A 61 6.80 -16.24 -5.86
CA SER A 61 8.07 -16.02 -5.17
C SER A 61 8.48 -17.21 -4.32
N HIS A 62 9.77 -17.31 -4.01
CA HIS A 62 10.34 -18.41 -3.23
C HIS A 62 10.11 -18.27 -1.71
N SER A 63 9.49 -17.17 -1.26
CA SER A 63 9.18 -16.92 0.14
C SER A 63 7.99 -15.97 0.25
N VAL A 64 7.24 -16.08 1.36
CA VAL A 64 6.10 -15.19 1.66
C VAL A 64 6.53 -13.73 1.66
N ASP A 65 7.64 -13.40 2.33
CA ASP A 65 8.16 -12.02 2.40
C ASP A 65 8.46 -11.45 1.01
N ALA A 66 9.08 -12.26 0.13
CA ALA A 66 9.36 -11.86 -1.24
C ALA A 66 8.07 -11.65 -2.06
N ALA A 67 7.05 -12.48 -1.86
CA ALA A 67 5.76 -12.31 -2.50
C ALA A 67 5.07 -11.01 -2.02
N LEU A 68 5.04 -10.76 -0.72
CA LEU A 68 4.50 -9.53 -0.14
C LEU A 68 5.27 -8.28 -0.61
N ARG A 69 6.61 -8.36 -0.71
CA ARG A 69 7.42 -7.26 -1.27
C ARG A 69 7.10 -6.98 -2.73
N ALA A 70 6.94 -8.02 -3.55
CA ALA A 70 6.56 -7.86 -4.96
C ALA A 70 5.19 -7.17 -5.11
N VAL A 71 4.25 -7.50 -4.23
CA VAL A 71 2.93 -6.85 -4.15
C VAL A 71 3.05 -5.40 -3.73
N SER A 72 3.72 -5.13 -2.59
CA SER A 72 3.87 -3.77 -2.05
C SER A 72 4.54 -2.82 -3.04
N SER A 73 5.46 -3.32 -3.88
CA SER A 73 6.16 -2.52 -4.89
C SER A 73 5.27 -2.12 -6.08
N GLN A 74 4.13 -2.79 -6.28
CA GLN A 74 3.15 -2.45 -7.31
C GLN A 74 1.97 -1.62 -6.77
N MET A 75 1.85 -1.52 -5.44
CA MET A 75 0.79 -0.75 -4.80
C MET A 75 1.11 0.73 -4.77
N SER A 76 0.11 1.55 -5.09
CA SER A 76 0.16 3.00 -4.99
C SER A 76 -0.73 3.50 -3.85
N PHE A 77 -0.47 4.72 -3.36
CA PHE A 77 -1.26 5.31 -2.28
C PHE A 77 -2.75 5.38 -2.65
N ASP A 78 -3.07 5.89 -3.84
CA ASP A 78 -4.44 6.03 -4.37
C ASP A 78 -5.19 4.68 -4.41
N TYR A 79 -4.51 3.62 -4.83
CA TYR A 79 -5.07 2.27 -4.85
C TYR A 79 -5.40 1.77 -3.44
N LEU A 80 -4.47 1.92 -2.49
CA LEU A 80 -4.70 1.52 -1.11
C LEU A 80 -5.79 2.36 -0.46
N ASP A 81 -5.76 3.67 -0.61
CA ASP A 81 -6.78 4.59 -0.09
C ASP A 81 -8.19 4.23 -0.61
N GLY A 82 -8.29 3.93 -1.91
CA GLY A 82 -9.51 3.42 -2.53
C GLY A 82 -9.99 2.09 -1.93
N LEU A 83 -9.08 1.15 -1.68
CA LEU A 83 -9.38 -0.10 -0.99
C LEU A 83 -9.83 0.14 0.45
N PHE A 84 -9.13 0.96 1.22
CA PHE A 84 -9.51 1.28 2.60
C PHE A 84 -10.84 2.01 2.68
N THR A 85 -11.26 2.72 1.63
CA THR A 85 -12.58 3.38 1.56
C THR A 85 -13.68 2.40 1.19
N SER A 86 -13.38 1.43 0.31
CA SER A 86 -14.38 0.49 -0.24
C SER A 86 -14.54 -0.77 0.60
N GLU A 87 -13.45 -1.28 1.16
CA GLU A 87 -13.39 -2.53 1.92
C GLU A 87 -13.74 -2.33 3.40
N ALA A 88 -14.42 -3.34 3.94
CA ALA A 88 -14.75 -3.39 5.35
C ALA A 88 -13.51 -3.68 6.20
N PRO A 89 -13.39 -3.04 7.38
CA PRO A 89 -12.32 -3.39 8.31
C PRO A 89 -12.44 -4.86 8.75
N VAL A 90 -11.29 -5.52 8.87
CA VAL A 90 -11.17 -6.88 9.38
C VAL A 90 -10.78 -6.82 10.85
N ASP A 91 -11.62 -7.43 11.68
CA ASP A 91 -11.35 -7.59 13.10
C ASP A 91 -10.40 -8.78 13.31
N PHE A 92 -9.11 -8.49 13.51
CA PHE A 92 -8.11 -9.50 13.79
C PHE A 92 -7.82 -9.58 15.29
N HIS A 93 -8.11 -10.73 15.88
CA HIS A 93 -7.80 -11.03 17.27
C HIS A 93 -6.51 -11.86 17.36
N GLY A 94 -5.41 -11.21 17.70
CA GLY A 94 -4.10 -11.87 17.86
C GLY A 94 -2.94 -10.88 17.76
N ASP A 95 -1.73 -11.42 17.71
CA ASP A 95 -0.52 -10.62 17.51
C ASP A 95 -0.23 -10.50 16.00
N LEU A 96 -0.57 -9.35 15.40
CA LEU A 96 -0.31 -9.10 13.97
C LEU A 96 1.19 -9.11 13.65
N PHE A 97 2.04 -8.67 14.58
CA PHE A 97 3.49 -8.59 14.37
C PHE A 97 4.18 -9.96 14.44
N ALA A 98 3.50 -10.99 14.98
CA ALA A 98 3.93 -12.37 14.90
C ALA A 98 3.73 -12.99 13.51
N LEU A 99 2.92 -12.37 12.64
CA LEU A 99 2.73 -12.82 11.26
C LEU A 99 3.85 -12.35 10.34
N PRO A 100 4.16 -13.08 9.25
CA PRO A 100 5.05 -12.57 8.20
C PRO A 100 4.48 -11.28 7.63
N HIS A 101 5.25 -10.20 7.70
CA HIS A 101 4.80 -8.88 7.30
C HIS A 101 5.89 -8.05 6.67
N VAL A 102 5.47 -7.13 5.80
CA VAL A 102 6.33 -6.13 5.19
C VAL A 102 5.75 -4.75 5.47
N GLU A 103 6.61 -3.83 5.85
CA GLU A 103 6.27 -2.42 6.02
C GLU A 103 6.95 -1.61 4.91
N TRP A 104 6.21 -0.69 4.31
CA TRP A 104 6.77 0.26 3.37
C TRP A 104 6.05 1.61 3.47
N GLN A 105 6.68 2.62 2.91
CA GLN A 105 6.16 3.98 2.89
C GLN A 105 5.85 4.38 1.47
N LEU A 106 4.69 5.00 1.27
CA LEU A 106 4.29 5.59 0.00
C LEU A 106 4.19 7.10 0.16
N ASP A 107 4.64 7.83 -0.86
CA ASP A 107 4.45 9.28 -0.93
C ASP A 107 2.97 9.56 -1.27
N GLU A 108 2.30 10.27 -0.37
CA GLU A 108 0.94 10.77 -0.58
C GLU A 108 1.00 11.88 -1.64
N PRO A 109 0.26 11.73 -2.75
CA PRO A 109 0.22 12.76 -3.78
C PRO A 109 -0.45 14.00 -3.20
N LEU A 110 0.32 15.09 -3.10
CA LEU A 110 -0.23 16.38 -2.67
C LEU A 110 -1.38 16.79 -3.60
N PRO A 111 -2.47 17.38 -3.07
CA PRO A 111 -3.51 17.98 -3.89
C PRO A 111 -2.88 18.93 -4.91
N ARG A 112 -3.20 18.75 -6.19
CA ARG A 112 -2.67 19.58 -7.29
C ARG A 112 -2.94 21.08 -7.08
N GLU A 113 -3.95 21.43 -6.28
CA GLU A 113 -4.28 22.81 -5.89
C GLU A 113 -3.17 23.54 -5.13
N LEU A 114 -2.21 22.82 -4.53
CA LEU A 114 -1.07 23.44 -3.84
C LEU A 114 0.20 23.53 -4.71
N THR A 115 0.23 22.82 -5.85
CA THR A 115 1.38 22.79 -6.77
C THR A 115 1.23 23.76 -7.94
N ASP A 116 0.01 24.13 -8.30
CA ASP A 116 -0.25 25.18 -9.28
C ASP A 116 -0.23 26.53 -8.56
N GLY A 117 0.91 27.22 -8.61
CA GLY A 117 1.08 28.58 -8.09
C GLY A 117 0.27 29.63 -8.88
N LYS A 118 -1.02 29.39 -9.12
CA LYS A 118 -1.90 30.31 -9.83
C LYS A 118 -2.67 31.14 -8.81
N PRO A 119 -2.45 32.47 -8.78
CA PRO A 119 -3.21 33.34 -7.90
C PRO A 119 -4.70 33.24 -8.24
N PRO A 120 -5.60 33.31 -7.23
CA PRO A 120 -7.03 33.22 -7.47
C PRO A 120 -7.44 34.39 -8.38
N HIS A 121 -7.96 34.07 -9.56
CA HIS A 121 -8.66 35.04 -10.38
C HIS A 121 -10.00 35.36 -9.71
N ILE A 122 -9.99 36.40 -8.90
CA ILE A 122 -11.19 37.15 -8.54
C ILE A 122 -11.64 37.94 -9.78
N PHE A 123 -12.80 37.60 -10.33
CA PHE A 123 -13.56 38.43 -11.26
C PHE A 123 -14.97 38.63 -10.70
#